data_AF-A0A183CB17-F1
#
_entry.id   AF-A0A183CB17-F1
#
_cell.length_a   1.000
_cell.length_b   1.000
_cell.length_c   1.000
_cell.angle_alpha   90.00
_cell.angle_beta   90.00
_cell.angle_gamma   90.00
#
_symmetry.space_group_name_H-M   'P 1'
#
loop_
_entity.id
_entity.type
_entity.pdbx_description
1 polymer ?
#
loop_
_entity_poly.entity_id
_entity_poly.type
_entity_poly.pdbx_seq_one_letter_code
_entity_poly.pdbx_strand_id
1 'polypeptide(L)'
;MSTAANSRTIVAQFVRENKEVLLGAFSPQLTKKMKEEAWEEVRKNAVAAGCVNLEKRNWQYVRDSLWSAMRRDRPLLLMELFIDVLLSSVNVSIGTH
;
A
#
# COMPACT_ATOMS: atom_id res chain seq x y z
N MET A 1 -5.47 -17.67 -17.49
CA MET A 1 -5.42 -16.19 -17.40
C MET A 1 -4.35 -15.82 -16.38
N SER A 2 -3.49 -14.85 -16.69
CA SER A 2 -2.21 -14.62 -15.99
C SER A 2 -2.40 -14.11 -14.56
N THR A 3 -2.30 -15.00 -13.58
CA THR A 3 -2.56 -14.75 -12.14
C THR A 3 -1.70 -13.63 -11.56
N ALA A 4 -0.49 -13.42 -12.12
CA ALA A 4 0.48 -12.44 -11.62
C ALA A 4 0.08 -10.97 -11.90
N ALA A 5 -0.61 -10.70 -13.01
CA ALA A 5 -1.08 -9.34 -13.33
C ALA A 5 -2.18 -8.89 -12.36
N ASN A 6 -3.05 -9.82 -11.97
CA ASN A 6 -4.14 -9.57 -11.03
C ASN A 6 -3.61 -9.30 -9.61
N SER A 7 -2.58 -10.03 -9.16
CA SER A 7 -2.00 -9.83 -7.82
C SER A 7 -1.43 -8.43 -7.62
N ARG A 8 -0.82 -7.83 -8.66
CA ARG A 8 -0.25 -6.48 -8.56
C ARG A 8 -1.34 -5.42 -8.41
N THR A 9 -2.43 -5.53 -9.17
CA THR A 9 -3.56 -4.59 -9.10
C THR A 9 -4.27 -4.67 -7.75
N ILE A 10 -4.53 -5.89 -7.26
CA ILE A 10 -5.18 -6.12 -5.97
C ILE A 10 -4.32 -5.56 -4.82
N VAL A 11 -3.01 -5.84 -4.83
CA VAL A 11 -2.10 -5.29 -3.80
C VAL A 11 -2.02 -3.77 -3.90
N ALA A 12 -1.98 -3.19 -5.11
CA ALA A 12 -2.00 -1.73 -5.27
C ALA A 12 -3.25 -1.09 -4.65
N GLN A 13 -4.40 -1.73 -4.83
CA GLN A 13 -5.66 -1.27 -4.26
C GLN A 13 -5.61 -1.25 -2.73
N PHE A 14 -5.23 -2.36 -2.09
CA PHE A 14 -5.15 -2.42 -0.63
C PHE A 14 -4.06 -1.50 -0.06
N VAL A 15 -2.97 -1.26 -0.78
CA VAL A 15 -1.96 -0.26 -0.40
C VAL A 15 -2.54 1.17 -0.48
N ARG A 16 -3.42 1.46 -1.45
CA ARG A 16 -4.13 2.74 -1.55
C ARG A 16 -5.08 2.94 -0.38
N GLU A 17 -5.82 1.90 -0.02
CA GLU A 17 -6.76 1.93 1.12
C GLU A 17 -6.02 2.16 2.46
N ASN A 18 -4.82 1.60 2.60
CA ASN A 18 -3.97 1.74 3.79
C ASN A 18 -2.89 2.82 3.66
N LYS A 19 -3.02 3.75 2.70
CA LYS A 19 -1.93 4.68 2.31
C LYS A 19 -1.42 5.54 3.46
N GLU A 20 -2.29 5.95 4.37
CA GLU A 20 -1.94 6.85 5.48
C GLU A 20 -0.97 6.18 6.46
N VAL A 21 -1.19 4.89 6.74
CA VAL A 21 -0.32 4.09 7.62
C VAL A 21 0.93 3.64 6.87
N LEU A 22 0.79 3.15 5.64
CA LEU A 22 1.90 2.56 4.88
C LEU A 22 2.89 3.61 4.37
N LEU A 23 2.39 4.72 3.84
CA LEU A 23 3.18 5.77 3.18
C LEU A 23 3.38 7.01 4.07
N GLY A 24 2.67 7.12 5.20
CA GLY A 24 2.84 8.23 6.15
C GLY A 24 4.24 8.31 6.76
N ALA A 25 4.68 9.51 7.15
CA ALA A 25 5.94 9.70 7.86
C ALA A 25 5.84 9.12 9.28
N PHE A 26 6.96 8.58 9.81
CA PHE A 26 6.99 8.11 11.18
C PHE A 26 6.65 9.25 12.14
N SER A 27 5.74 8.98 13.06
CA SER A 27 5.30 9.93 14.08
C SER A 27 5.03 9.16 15.37
N PRO A 28 4.85 9.85 16.52
CA PRO A 28 4.44 9.18 17.76
C PRO A 28 3.15 8.37 17.61
N GLN A 29 2.30 8.72 16.64
CA GLN A 29 1.04 8.07 16.32
C GLN A 29 1.20 6.96 15.27
N LEU A 30 2.28 6.98 14.46
CA LEU A 30 2.56 6.01 13.40
C LEU A 30 3.87 5.29 13.67
N THR A 31 3.77 4.15 14.33
CA THR A 31 4.93 3.35 14.74
C THR A 31 5.36 2.34 13.67
N LYS A 32 6.59 1.81 13.81
CA LYS A 32 7.08 0.71 12.97
C LYS A 32 6.14 -0.51 13.01
N LYS A 33 5.64 -0.86 14.19
CA LYS A 33 4.73 -2.01 14.38
C LYS A 33 3.44 -1.83 13.60
N MET A 34 2.84 -0.64 13.62
CA MET A 34 1.61 -0.35 12.86
C MET A 34 1.82 -0.50 11.35
N LYS A 35 3.00 -0.11 10.83
CA LYS A 35 3.33 -0.34 9.41
C LYS A 35 3.48 -1.82 9.08
N GLU A 36 4.08 -2.60 9.97
CA GLU A 36 4.22 -4.06 9.80
C GLU A 36 2.85 -4.74 9.79
N GLU A 37 1.97 -4.36 10.73
CA GLU A 37 0.59 -4.83 10.81
C GLU A 37 -0.22 -4.47 9.56
N ALA A 38 -0.10 -3.24 9.06
CA ALA A 38 -0.76 -2.82 7.83
C ALA A 38 -0.27 -3.59 6.59
N TRP A 39 1.02 -3.89 6.48
CA TRP A 39 1.52 -4.74 5.38
C TRP A 39 1.02 -6.19 5.49
N GLU A 40 0.89 -6.71 6.70
CA GLU A 40 0.30 -8.02 6.95
C GLU A 40 -1.20 -8.04 6.60
N GLU A 41 -1.93 -6.95 6.87
CA GLU A 41 -3.33 -6.80 6.46
C GLU A 41 -3.49 -6.77 4.94
N VAL A 42 -2.67 -5.97 4.24
CA VAL A 42 -2.63 -5.95 2.76
C VAL A 42 -2.41 -7.37 2.20
N ARG A 43 -1.51 -8.14 2.81
CA ARG A 43 -1.27 -9.53 2.41
C ARG A 43 -2.52 -10.39 2.60
N LYS A 44 -3.13 -10.36 3.79
CA LYS A 44 -4.32 -11.16 4.12
C LYS A 44 -5.49 -10.83 3.18
N ASN A 45 -5.74 -9.54 2.94
CA ASN A 45 -6.81 -9.10 2.05
C ASN A 45 -6.54 -9.49 0.60
N ALA A 46 -5.28 -9.41 0.14
CA ALA A 46 -4.92 -9.87 -1.19
C ALA A 46 -5.10 -11.39 -1.35
N VAL A 47 -4.77 -12.19 -0.33
CA VAL A 47 -5.03 -13.64 -0.32
C VAL A 47 -6.54 -13.92 -0.37
N ALA A 48 -7.32 -13.24 0.45
CA ALA A 48 -8.79 -13.35 0.46
C ALA A 48 -9.42 -12.98 -0.89
N ALA A 49 -8.84 -12.00 -1.60
CA ALA A 49 -9.22 -11.61 -2.95
C ALA A 49 -8.72 -12.56 -4.07
N GLY A 50 -8.12 -13.71 -3.71
CA GLY A 50 -7.72 -14.76 -4.65
C GLY A 50 -6.23 -14.79 -4.99
N CYS A 51 -5.38 -13.97 -4.35
CA CYS A 51 -3.92 -14.03 -4.52
C CYS A 51 -3.29 -15.15 -3.68
N VAL A 52 -3.65 -16.40 -3.97
CA VAL A 52 -3.19 -17.60 -3.24
C VAL A 52 -1.66 -17.76 -3.23
N ASN A 53 -0.96 -17.16 -4.20
CA ASN A 53 0.50 -17.11 -4.25
C ASN A 53 1.12 -16.30 -3.09
N LEU A 54 0.36 -15.43 -2.43
CA LEU A 54 0.80 -14.63 -1.29
C LEU A 54 0.56 -15.34 0.06
N GLU A 55 -0.25 -16.40 0.10
CA GLU A 55 -0.57 -17.14 1.31
C GLU A 55 0.68 -17.74 1.96
N LYS A 56 1.56 -18.32 1.12
CA LYS A 56 2.85 -18.90 1.52
C LYS A 56 3.97 -17.87 1.68
N ARG A 57 3.69 -16.58 1.48
CA ARG A 57 4.67 -15.49 1.55
C ARG A 57 4.44 -14.66 2.81
N ASN A 58 5.49 -13.97 3.26
CA ASN A 58 5.40 -13.04 4.39
C ASN A 58 5.10 -11.62 3.91
N TRP A 59 4.60 -10.74 4.79
CA TRP A 59 4.38 -9.31 4.51
C TRP A 59 5.64 -8.62 3.96
N GLN A 60 6.83 -9.05 4.40
CA GLN A 60 8.12 -8.56 3.89
C GLN A 60 8.27 -8.79 2.39
N TYR A 61 7.84 -9.94 1.88
CA TYR A 61 7.89 -10.22 0.44
C TYR A 61 6.93 -9.31 -0.34
N VAL A 62 5.75 -9.06 0.21
CA VAL A 62 4.76 -8.15 -0.41
C VAL A 62 5.35 -6.73 -0.50
N ARG A 63 5.99 -6.23 0.55
CA ARG A 63 6.62 -4.90 0.59
C ARG A 63 7.90 -4.82 -0.25
N ASP A 64 8.84 -5.72 -0.01
CA ASP A 64 10.21 -5.58 -0.52
C ASP A 64 10.34 -6.09 -1.95
N SER A 65 9.60 -7.14 -2.31
CA SER A 65 9.66 -7.71 -3.66
C SER A 65 8.54 -7.17 -4.54
N LEU A 66 7.28 -7.41 -4.17
CA LEU A 66 6.14 -7.14 -5.04
C LEU A 66 5.91 -5.63 -5.20
N TRP A 67 5.78 -4.91 -4.09
CA TRP A 67 5.56 -3.46 -4.10
C TRP A 67 6.76 -2.71 -4.68
N SER A 68 8.00 -3.07 -4.30
CA SER A 68 9.18 -2.42 -4.90
C SER A 68 9.36 -2.74 -6.39
N ALA A 69 8.97 -3.92 -6.88
CA ALA A 69 8.90 -4.18 -8.32
C ALA A 69 7.85 -3.29 -9.00
N MET A 70 6.65 -3.17 -8.43
CA MET A 70 5.60 -2.30 -8.96
C MET A 70 6.02 -0.83 -9.02
N ARG A 71 6.72 -0.32 -8.00
CA ARG A 71 7.26 1.05 -7.98
C ARG A 71 8.28 1.30 -9.08
N ARG A 72 9.05 0.28 -9.46
CA ARG A 72 10.04 0.36 -10.54
C ARG A 72 9.39 0.23 -11.92
N ASP A 73 8.42 -0.66 -12.09
CA ASP A 73 7.80 -1.00 -13.38
C ASP A 73 6.77 0.05 -13.85
N ARG A 74 6.07 0.77 -12.96
CA ARG A 74 5.09 1.80 -13.34
C ARG A 74 5.15 3.06 -12.48
N PRO A 75 5.97 4.06 -12.83
CA PRO A 75 5.98 5.35 -12.15
C PRO A 75 4.64 6.12 -12.27
N LEU A 76 3.85 5.87 -13.32
CA LEU A 76 2.55 6.53 -13.54
C LEU A 76 1.45 6.11 -12.55
N LEU A 77 1.44 4.84 -12.10
CA LEU A 77 0.52 4.41 -11.02
C LEU A 77 0.90 5.05 -9.68
N LEU A 78 2.19 5.37 -9.50
CA LEU A 78 2.68 6.08 -8.33
C LEU A 78 2.22 7.55 -8.32
N MET A 79 2.18 8.21 -9.48
CA MET A 79 1.72 9.60 -9.61
C MET A 79 0.26 9.75 -9.15
N GLU A 80 -0.64 8.86 -9.57
CA GLU A 80 -2.05 8.87 -9.13
C GLU A 80 -2.19 8.68 -7.61
N LEU A 81 -1.43 7.74 -7.02
CA LEU A 81 -1.40 7.50 -5.58
C LEU A 81 -0.78 8.68 -4.78
N PHE A 82 0.22 9.37 -5.34
CA PHE A 82 0.89 10.50 -4.71
C PHE A 82 0.07 11.79 -4.80
N ILE A 83 -0.65 12.03 -5.91
CA ILE A 83 -1.56 13.18 -6.04
C ILE A 83 -2.62 13.15 -4.93
N ASP A 84 -3.20 11.98 -4.66
CA ASP A 84 -4.18 11.82 -3.56
C ASP A 84 -3.59 12.00 -2.15
N VAL A 85 -2.30 11.70 -1.94
CA VAL A 85 -1.64 11.93 -0.63
C VAL A 85 -1.28 13.41 -0.46
N LEU A 86 -0.72 14.04 -1.50
CA LEU A 86 -0.34 15.45 -1.48
C LEU A 86 -1.58 16.35 -1.36
N LEU A 87 -2.67 16.04 -2.06
CA LEU A 87 -3.93 16.81 -1.97
C LEU A 87 -4.64 16.61 -0.61
N SER A 88 -4.61 15.40 -0.02
CA SER A 88 -5.15 15.19 1.33
C SER A 88 -4.37 15.95 2.41
N SER A 89 -3.04 16.11 2.27
CA SER A 89 -2.24 16.90 3.21
C SER A 89 -2.46 18.42 3.14
N VAL A 90 -3.01 18.94 2.04
CA VAL A 90 -3.29 20.39 1.88
C VAL A 90 -4.65 20.79 2.50
N ASN A 91 -5.57 19.84 2.72
CA ASN A 91 -6.91 20.15 3.26
C ASN A 91 -6.97 20.25 4.81
N VAL A 92 -5.87 20.03 5.53
CA VAL A 92 -5.78 20.14 7.01
C VAL A 92 -5.14 21.49 7.44
N SER A 93 -5.38 22.57 6.70
CA SER A 93 -4.90 23.91 7.14
C SER A 93 -5.84 25.07 6.82
N ILE A 94 -7.05 24.83 6.30
CA ILE A 94 -8.04 25.89 6.06
C ILE A 94 -9.35 25.49 6.71
N GLY A 95 -9.50 25.78 8.01
CA GLY A 95 -10.80 25.62 8.64
C GLY A 95 -10.80 25.47 10.15
N THR A 96 -10.31 26.45 10.88
CA THR A 96 -10.98 26.96 12.10
C THR A 96 -10.29 28.24 12.57
N HIS A 97 -10.81 29.37 12.11
CA HIS A 97 -10.74 30.66 12.80
C HIS A 97 -12.14 31.24 12.83
#